data_AF-A0A093JGI6-F1
#
_entry.id   AF-A0A093JGI6-F1
#
_cell.length_a   1.000
_cell.length_b   1.000
_cell.length_c   1.000
_cell.angle_alpha   90.00
_cell.angle_beta   90.00
_cell.angle_gamma   90.00
#
_symmetry.space_group_name_H-M   'P 1'
#
loop_
_entity.id
_entity.type
_entity.pdbx_description
1 polymer ?
#
loop_
_entity_poly.entity_id
_entity_poly.type
_entity_poly.pdbx_seq_one_letter_code
_entity_poly.pdbx_strand_id
1 'polypeptide(L)' 'NGHKLKHRQFYLNMRQNFFAVRVTEHWNRLPREDVESPSLEIFKTRLDMIL' A
#
# COMPACT_ATOMS: atom_id res chain seq x y z
N ASN A 1 -13.53 26.30 -11.68
CA ASN A 1 -12.91 24.95 -11.68
C ASN A 1 -12.24 24.52 -10.37
N GLY A 2 -11.93 25.40 -9.41
CA GLY A 2 -11.25 25.02 -8.16
C GLY A 2 -12.04 24.10 -7.21
N HIS A 3 -13.38 24.19 -7.21
CA HIS A 3 -14.22 23.38 -6.30
C HIS A 3 -14.18 21.88 -6.63
N LYS A 4 -14.10 21.51 -7.92
CA LYS A 4 -13.96 20.11 -8.36
C LYS A 4 -12.59 19.52 -8.00
N LEU A 5 -11.53 20.34 -8.00
CA LEU A 5 -10.18 19.89 -7.61
C LEU A 5 -10.09 19.61 -6.11
N LYS A 6 -10.62 20.49 -5.25
CA LYS A 6 -10.68 20.26 -3.80
C LYS A 6 -11.47 19.01 -3.45
N HIS A 7 -12.60 18.79 -4.11
CA HIS A 7 -13.40 17.58 -3.95
C HIS A 7 -12.59 16.33 -4.33
N ARG A 8 -11.98 16.29 -5.52
CA ARG A 8 -11.15 15.15 -5.95
C ARG A 8 -10.00 14.88 -4.99
N GLN A 9 -9.32 15.92 -4.50
CA GLN A 9 -8.24 15.81 -3.54
C GLN A 9 -8.72 15.26 -2.19
N PHE A 10 -9.91 15.67 -1.73
CA PHE A 10 -10.54 15.11 -0.54
C PHE A 10 -10.79 13.59 -0.67
N TYR A 11 -11.35 13.13 -1.79
CA TYR A 11 -11.55 11.68 -2.01
C TYR A 11 -10.23 10.93 -2.15
N LEU A 12 -9.23 11.51 -2.79
CA LEU A 12 -7.90 10.90 -2.90
C LEU A 12 -7.25 10.73 -1.53
N ASN A 13 -7.27 11.79 -0.71
CA ASN A 13 -6.70 11.75 0.63
C ASN A 13 -7.46 10.76 1.54
N MET A 14 -8.80 10.73 1.42
CA MET A 14 -9.61 9.76 2.16
C MET A 14 -9.28 8.33 1.73
N ARG A 15 -9.16 8.06 0.43
CA ARG A 15 -8.76 6.73 -0.09
C ARG A 15 -7.36 6.33 0.34
N GLN A 16 -6.39 7.25 0.33
CA GLN A 16 -5.03 6.98 0.80
C GLN A 16 -5.01 6.58 2.28
N ASN A 17 -5.61 7.39 3.15
CA ASN A 17 -5.66 7.09 4.58
C ASN A 17 -6.39 5.78 4.86
N PHE A 18 -7.53 5.59 4.19
CA PHE A 18 -8.34 4.40 4.33
C PHE A 18 -7.59 3.14 3.86
N PHE A 19 -6.92 3.20 2.70
CA PHE A 19 -6.14 2.10 2.16
C PHE A 19 -4.94 1.79 3.04
N ALA A 20 -4.21 2.80 3.51
CA ALA A 20 -3.08 2.61 4.42
C ALA A 20 -3.50 1.85 5.68
N VAL A 21 -4.59 2.27 6.34
CA VAL A 21 -5.08 1.59 7.55
C VAL A 21 -5.51 0.15 7.26
N ARG A 22 -6.30 -0.10 6.20
CA ARG A 22 -6.73 -1.47 5.84
C ARG A 22 -5.55 -2.37 5.48
N VAL A 23 -4.58 -1.83 4.76
CA VAL A 23 -3.38 -2.56 4.35
C VAL A 23 -2.56 -2.91 5.58
N THR A 24 -2.24 -1.95 6.44
CA THR A 24 -1.48 -2.21 7.67
C THR A 24 -2.17 -3.21 8.60
N GLU A 25 -3.49 -3.10 8.78
CA GLU A 25 -4.24 -4.07 9.58
C GLU A 25 -4.19 -5.49 8.98
N HIS A 26 -4.29 -5.58 7.65
CA HIS A 26 -4.19 -6.85 6.95
C HIS A 26 -2.78 -7.46 7.05
N TRP A 27 -1.73 -6.67 6.85
CA TRP A 27 -0.35 -7.11 7.02
C TRP A 27 -0.04 -7.58 8.45
N ASN A 28 -0.57 -6.89 9.47
CA ASN A 28 -0.40 -7.29 10.87
C ASN A 28 -1.11 -8.62 11.22
N ARG A 29 -2.07 -9.05 10.40
CA ARG A 29 -2.82 -10.30 10.56
C ARG A 29 -2.28 -11.45 9.73
N LEU A 30 -1.34 -11.21 8.82
CA LEU A 30 -0.75 -12.26 8.00
C LEU A 30 0.25 -13.10 8.81
N PRO A 31 0.26 -14.43 8.66
CA PRO A 31 1.29 -15.29 9.23
C PRO A 31 2.66 -14.89 8.72
N ARG A 32 3.68 -14.93 9.59
CA ARG A 32 5.06 -14.59 9.20
C ARG A 32 5.59 -15.50 8.09
N GLU A 33 5.20 -16.77 8.05
CA GLU A 33 5.54 -17.69 6.96
C GLU A 33 5.02 -17.23 5.58
N ASP A 34 3.82 -16.65 5.50
CA ASP A 34 3.29 -16.15 4.21
C ASP A 34 4.03 -14.89 3.75
N VAL A 35 4.47 -14.08 4.72
CA VAL A 35 5.32 -12.92 4.47
C VAL A 35 6.71 -13.37 4.00
N GLU A 36 7.35 -14.35 4.64
CA GLU A 36 8.68 -14.86 4.25
C GLU A 36 8.63 -15.94 3.15
N SER A 37 7.70 -15.79 2.20
CA SER A 37 7.62 -16.69 1.06
C SER A 37 8.72 -16.41 0.02
N PRO A 38 9.15 -17.43 -0.77
CA PRO A 38 10.15 -17.24 -1.83
C PRO A 38 9.78 -16.17 -2.86
N SER A 39 8.48 -15.93 -3.06
CA SER A 39 7.98 -14.86 -3.93
C SER A 39 8.29 -13.46 -3.38
N LEU A 40 8.28 -13.27 -2.06
CA LEU A 40 8.67 -12.01 -1.42
C LEU A 40 10.15 -11.70 -1.67
N GLU A 41 11.04 -12.68 -1.52
CA GLU A 41 12.47 -12.48 -1.78
C GLU A 41 12.76 -12.12 -3.24
N ILE A 42 12.06 -12.75 -4.18
CA ILE A 42 12.12 -12.38 -5.60
C ILE A 42 11.58 -10.95 -5.81
N PHE A 43 10.51 -10.57 -5.11
CA PHE A 43 9.94 -9.23 -5.20
C PHE A 43 10.88 -8.16 -4.62
N LYS A 44 11.52 -8.41 -3.47
CA LYS A 44 12.54 -7.53 -2.87
C LYS A 44 13.74 -7.37 -3.80
N THR A 45 14.29 -8.48 -4.32
CA THR A 45 15.42 -8.46 -5.26
C THR A 45 15.13 -7.60 -6.48
N ARG A 46 13.89 -7.64 -6.99
CA ARG A 46 13.46 -6.80 -8.12
C ARG A 46 13.34 -5.32 -7.75
N LEU A 47 12.91 -5.00 -6.53
CA LEU A 47 12.86 -3.62 -6.05
C LEU A 47 14.25 -3.04 -5.81
N ASP A 48 15.14 -3.82 -5.22
CA ASP A 48 16.54 -3.42 -4.97
C ASP A 48 17.33 -3.21 -6.27
N MET A 49 16.93 -3.87 -7.36
CA MET A 49 17.50 -3.64 -8.70
C MET A 49 17.03 -2.32 -9.34
N ILE A 50 15.89 -1.77 -8.91
CA ILE A 50 15.31 -0.55 -9.48
C ILE A 50 15.85 0.70 -8.77
N LEU A 51 16.34 0.57 -7.54
CA LEU A 51 16.95 1.65 -6.75
C LEU A 51 18.44 1.82 -7.07
#